data_AF-A0A356KCN4-F1
#
_entry.id   AF-A0A356KCN4-F1
#
_cell.length_a   1.000
_cell.length_b   1.000
_cell.length_c   1.000
_cell.angle_alpha   90.00
_cell.angle_beta   90.00
_cell.angle_gamma   90.00
#
_symmetry.space_group_name_H-M   'P 1'
#
loop_
_entity.id
_entity.type
_entity.pdbx_description
1 polymer ?
#
loop_
_entity_poly.entity_id
_entity_poly.type
_entity_poly.pdbx_seq_one_letter_code
_entity_poly.pdbx_strand_id
1 'polypeptide(L)'
;MRRVLLAALLLSALLYLPGSSRGGPYDDYKSLNKAERRLALRYFWQIGKVKSAAELARRESTARYPQLSGQDDQRDAHRHSTWNGAMTAKLESEQAAKRWGDAHEEIPNNPAQRKAMDLSNNAKGRAIVWSQRQRSGPWWWRKTRFPSESQIADRMQQAVNNGELVMIEEVNGQRDPQAGRHVPTQRP
;
A
#
# COMPACT_ATOMS: atom_id res chain seq x y z
N MET A 1 -8.12 -27.61 -17.01
CA MET A 1 -9.20 -26.59 -17.11
C MET A 1 -10.10 -26.50 -15.87
N ARG A 2 -10.38 -27.57 -15.13
CA ARG A 2 -11.26 -27.53 -13.92
C ARG A 2 -10.68 -26.86 -12.65
N ARG A 3 -9.36 -26.59 -12.57
CA ARG A 3 -8.73 -25.94 -11.40
C ARG A 3 -8.76 -24.40 -11.42
N VAL A 4 -8.98 -23.79 -12.59
CA VAL A 4 -9.07 -22.32 -12.74
C VAL A 4 -10.46 -21.80 -12.35
N LEU A 5 -11.50 -22.61 -12.56
CA LEU A 5 -12.88 -22.28 -12.20
C LEU A 5 -13.13 -22.31 -10.67
N LEU A 6 -12.42 -23.15 -9.91
CA LEU A 6 -12.53 -23.18 -8.45
C LEU A 6 -11.92 -21.93 -7.78
N ALA A 7 -10.89 -21.32 -8.36
CA ALA A 7 -10.35 -20.06 -7.86
C ALA A 7 -11.30 -18.87 -8.13
N ALA A 8 -12.02 -18.89 -9.26
CA ALA A 8 -13.04 -17.88 -9.56
C ALA A 8 -14.32 -18.06 -8.71
N LEU A 9 -14.72 -19.31 -8.41
CA LEU A 9 -15.92 -19.62 -7.61
C LEU A 9 -15.70 -19.49 -6.09
N LEU A 10 -14.49 -19.68 -5.58
CA LEU A 10 -14.17 -19.40 -4.17
C LEU A 10 -13.98 -17.90 -3.88
N LEU A 11 -13.69 -17.09 -4.91
CA LEU A 11 -13.75 -15.62 -4.80
C LEU A 11 -15.19 -15.08 -4.75
N SER A 12 -16.18 -15.81 -5.28
CA SER A 12 -17.60 -15.43 -5.22
C SER A 12 -18.30 -15.80 -3.91
N ALA A 13 -17.75 -16.71 -3.09
CA ALA A 13 -18.45 -17.24 -1.92
C ALA A 13 -17.97 -16.71 -0.55
N LEU A 14 -16.91 -15.89 -0.47
CA LEU A 14 -16.32 -15.49 0.82
C LEU A 14 -16.15 -13.98 1.06
N LEU A 15 -16.61 -13.12 0.16
CA LEU A 15 -16.48 -11.66 0.30
C LEU A 15 -17.75 -10.95 -0.15
N TYR A 16 -18.88 -11.23 0.52
CA TYR A 16 -19.97 -10.26 0.55
C TYR A 16 -19.65 -9.23 1.65
N LEU A 17 -18.80 -8.26 1.32
CA LEU A 17 -18.66 -7.03 2.07
C LEU A 17 -19.41 -5.94 1.29
N PRO A 18 -20.50 -5.37 1.82
CA PRO A 18 -21.15 -4.24 1.17
C PRO A 18 -20.24 -3.03 1.31
N GLY A 19 -19.60 -2.63 0.21
CA GLY A 19 -18.77 -1.44 0.19
C GLY A 19 -17.71 -1.44 -0.91
N SER A 20 -18.00 -0.69 -1.97
CA SER A 20 -17.02 0.00 -2.82
C SER A 20 -16.31 -0.81 -3.92
N SER A 21 -16.99 -0.92 -5.06
CA SER A 21 -16.59 -0.35 -6.37
C SER A 21 -17.84 -0.40 -7.27
N ARG A 22 -17.92 0.40 -8.35
CA ARG A 22 -19.03 0.34 -9.33
C ARG A 22 -19.02 -0.97 -10.17
N GLY A 23 -18.31 -2.02 -9.71
CA GLY A 23 -18.10 -3.30 -10.37
C GLY A 23 -17.98 -4.44 -9.36
N GLY A 24 -18.15 -5.69 -9.81
CA GLY A 24 -18.10 -6.86 -8.94
C GLY A 24 -16.66 -7.32 -8.63
N PRO A 25 -16.46 -8.37 -7.81
CA PRO A 25 -15.13 -8.93 -7.49
C PRO A 25 -14.29 -9.31 -8.72
N TYR A 26 -14.94 -9.61 -9.83
CA TYR A 26 -14.29 -9.90 -11.11
C TYR A 26 -13.69 -8.66 -11.78
N ASP A 27 -14.34 -7.50 -11.66
CA ASP A 27 -13.86 -6.22 -12.19
C ASP A 27 -12.66 -5.72 -11.38
N ASP A 28 -12.72 -5.87 -10.05
CA ASP A 28 -11.59 -5.64 -9.15
C ASP A 28 -10.39 -6.54 -9.49
N TYR A 29 -10.58 -7.82 -9.85
CA TYR A 29 -9.49 -8.70 -10.27
C TYR A 29 -8.86 -8.30 -11.62
N LYS A 30 -9.66 -7.78 -12.55
CA LYS A 30 -9.17 -7.36 -13.88
C LYS A 30 -8.34 -6.08 -13.83
N SER A 31 -8.60 -5.20 -12.87
CA SER A 31 -7.84 -3.95 -12.69
C SER A 31 -6.43 -4.18 -12.12
N LEU A 32 -6.20 -5.32 -11.45
CA LEU A 32 -4.88 -5.72 -10.94
C LEU A 32 -3.88 -5.95 -12.07
N ASN A 33 -2.62 -5.61 -11.84
CA ASN A 33 -1.53 -5.92 -12.78
C ASN A 33 -1.21 -7.44 -12.80
N LYS A 34 -0.32 -7.87 -13.71
CA LYS A 34 0.02 -9.31 -13.86
C LYS A 34 0.64 -9.92 -12.59
N ALA A 35 1.44 -9.16 -11.85
CA ALA A 35 2.07 -9.62 -10.61
C ALA A 35 1.03 -9.75 -9.49
N GLU A 36 0.19 -8.74 -9.30
CA GLU A 36 -0.91 -8.73 -8.33
C GLU A 36 -1.92 -9.84 -8.60
N ARG A 37 -2.30 -10.12 -9.86
CA ARG A 37 -3.19 -11.26 -10.19
C ARG A 37 -2.61 -12.60 -9.76
N ARG A 38 -1.30 -12.81 -9.89
CA ARG A 38 -0.63 -14.03 -9.41
C ARG A 38 -0.71 -14.13 -7.89
N LEU A 39 -0.55 -13.02 -7.17
CA LEU A 39 -0.69 -12.98 -5.72
C LEU A 39 -2.14 -13.19 -5.29
N ALA A 40 -3.11 -12.60 -5.97
CA ALA A 40 -4.54 -12.76 -5.70
C ALA A 40 -4.96 -14.23 -5.80
N LEU A 41 -4.46 -14.96 -6.79
CA LEU A 41 -4.70 -16.41 -6.90
C LEU A 41 -4.01 -17.22 -5.79
N ARG A 42 -2.79 -16.83 -5.39
CA ARG A 42 -1.97 -17.60 -4.43
C ARG A 42 -2.30 -17.31 -2.97
N TYR A 43 -2.70 -16.08 -2.67
CA TYR A 43 -2.92 -15.52 -1.34
C TYR A 43 -4.30 -14.88 -1.25
N PHE A 44 -5.32 -15.52 -1.82
CA PHE A 44 -6.67 -14.95 -1.92
C PHE A 44 -7.25 -14.54 -0.55
N TRP A 45 -6.91 -15.26 0.52
CA TRP A 45 -7.30 -14.93 1.90
C TRP A 45 -6.70 -13.62 2.43
N GLN A 46 -5.69 -13.07 1.76
CA GLN A 46 -5.08 -11.77 2.10
C GLN A 46 -5.80 -10.60 1.41
N ILE A 47 -6.58 -10.84 0.35
CA ILE A 47 -7.15 -9.79 -0.51
C ILE A 47 -7.99 -8.80 0.30
N GLY A 48 -8.87 -9.28 1.18
CA GLY A 48 -9.70 -8.38 2.00
C GLY A 48 -8.88 -7.44 2.88
N LYS A 49 -7.76 -7.94 3.43
CA LYS A 49 -6.83 -7.15 4.26
C LYS A 49 -6.04 -6.14 3.42
N VAL A 50 -5.59 -6.53 2.23
CA VAL A 50 -4.87 -5.68 1.28
C VAL A 50 -5.78 -4.57 0.75
N LYS A 51 -7.01 -4.89 0.34
CA LYS A 51 -8.03 -3.92 -0.10
C LYS A 51 -8.37 -2.95 1.02
N SER A 52 -8.64 -3.44 2.22
CA SER A 52 -8.91 -2.58 3.39
C SER A 52 -7.74 -1.64 3.71
N ALA A 53 -6.48 -2.08 3.58
CA ALA A 53 -5.31 -1.22 3.74
C ALA A 53 -5.24 -0.14 2.64
N ALA A 54 -5.57 -0.49 1.39
CA ALA A 54 -5.55 0.46 0.28
C ALA A 54 -6.64 1.54 0.44
N GLU A 55 -7.84 1.17 0.90
CA GLU A 55 -8.91 2.12 1.19
C GLU A 55 -8.55 3.10 2.32
N LEU A 56 -7.90 2.61 3.39
CA LEU A 56 -7.35 3.46 4.44
C LEU A 56 -6.37 4.47 3.84
N ALA A 57 -5.38 4.01 3.08
CA ALA A 57 -4.36 4.86 2.49
C ALA A 57 -4.96 5.90 1.52
N ARG A 58 -5.93 5.51 0.69
CA ARG A 58 -6.62 6.40 -0.24
C ARG A 58 -7.41 7.48 0.50
N ARG A 59 -8.16 7.08 1.53
CA ARG A 59 -8.95 8.01 2.35
C ARG A 59 -8.06 9.03 3.06
N GLU A 60 -7.03 8.57 3.76
CA GLU A 60 -6.16 9.44 4.56
C GLU A 60 -5.35 10.40 3.69
N SER A 61 -4.72 9.89 2.62
CA SER A 61 -3.94 10.74 1.71
C SER A 61 -4.81 11.79 1.00
N THR A 62 -6.03 11.43 0.58
CA THR A 62 -6.96 12.38 -0.06
C THR A 62 -7.46 13.44 0.93
N ALA A 63 -7.74 13.05 2.18
CA ALA A 63 -8.18 13.99 3.21
C ALA A 63 -7.07 14.98 3.61
N ARG A 64 -5.81 14.53 3.65
CA ARG A 64 -4.67 15.34 4.08
C ARG A 64 -4.10 16.23 2.97
N TYR A 65 -4.25 15.83 1.72
CA TYR A 65 -3.68 16.52 0.56
C TYR A 65 -4.70 16.70 -0.58
N PRO A 66 -5.87 17.31 -0.33
CA PRO A 66 -6.94 17.42 -1.34
C PRO A 66 -6.53 18.20 -2.59
N GLN A 67 -5.56 19.09 -2.48
CA GLN A 67 -5.04 19.94 -3.55
C GLN A 67 -3.97 19.28 -4.43
N LEU A 68 -3.42 18.13 -4.01
CA LEU A 68 -2.32 17.47 -4.72
C LEU A 68 -2.83 16.42 -5.69
N SER A 69 -2.14 16.30 -6.83
CA SER A 69 -2.45 15.36 -7.90
C SER A 69 -2.52 13.91 -7.41
N GLY A 70 -1.67 13.56 -6.45
CA GLY A 70 -1.48 12.20 -5.95
C GLY A 70 -0.51 11.36 -6.77
N GLN A 71 0.30 11.97 -7.64
CA GLN A 71 1.33 11.30 -8.44
C GLN A 71 2.69 11.97 -8.21
N ASP A 72 3.66 11.19 -7.75
CA ASP A 72 5.04 11.60 -7.46
C ASP A 72 5.18 12.73 -6.40
N ASP A 73 4.08 13.03 -5.70
CA ASP A 73 3.97 14.13 -4.74
C ASP A 73 3.82 13.62 -3.29
N GLN A 74 3.63 14.55 -2.35
CA GLN A 74 3.50 14.20 -0.93
C GLN A 74 2.29 13.30 -0.66
N ARG A 75 1.21 13.47 -1.43
CA ARG A 75 0.00 12.64 -1.32
C ARG A 75 0.30 11.22 -1.76
N ASP A 76 1.08 11.06 -2.82
CA ASP A 76 1.56 9.76 -3.29
C ASP A 76 2.44 9.06 -2.25
N ALA A 77 3.45 9.77 -1.75
CA ALA A 77 4.36 9.26 -0.73
C ALA A 77 3.61 8.83 0.55
N HIS A 78 2.67 9.65 1.03
CA HIS A 78 1.81 9.32 2.18
C HIS A 78 0.94 8.09 1.90
N ARG A 79 0.35 7.99 0.70
CA ARG A 79 -0.48 6.85 0.31
C ARG A 79 0.30 5.54 0.28
N HIS A 80 1.45 5.50 -0.39
CA HIS A 80 2.27 4.29 -0.52
C HIS A 80 2.79 3.80 0.85
N SER A 81 3.33 4.71 1.66
CA SER A 81 3.79 4.40 3.01
C SER A 81 2.66 3.95 3.94
N THR A 82 1.48 4.60 3.89
CA THR A 82 0.31 4.22 4.70
C THR A 82 -0.22 2.85 4.29
N TRP A 83 -0.31 2.58 2.99
CA TRP A 83 -0.79 1.29 2.50
C TRP A 83 0.12 0.15 2.99
N ASN A 84 1.43 0.31 2.87
CA ASN A 84 2.40 -0.69 3.28
C ASN A 84 2.49 -0.87 4.80
N GLY A 85 2.38 0.22 5.57
CA GLY A 85 2.25 0.15 7.02
C GLY A 85 0.99 -0.59 7.46
N ALA A 86 -0.16 -0.25 6.87
CA ALA A 86 -1.44 -0.87 7.17
C ALA A 86 -1.47 -2.35 6.78
N MET A 87 -0.89 -2.72 5.62
CA MET A 87 -0.71 -4.12 5.24
C MET A 87 0.14 -4.88 6.26
N THR A 88 1.23 -4.28 6.75
CA THR A 88 2.11 -4.89 7.76
C THR A 88 1.34 -5.25 9.02
N ALA A 89 0.49 -4.34 9.52
CA ALA A 89 -0.35 -4.59 10.68
C ALA A 89 -1.45 -5.63 10.41
N LYS A 90 -2.23 -5.49 9.33
CA LYS A 90 -3.38 -6.36 9.05
C LYS A 90 -2.96 -7.79 8.69
N LEU A 91 -1.87 -7.95 7.94
CA LEU A 91 -1.30 -9.24 7.57
C LEU A 91 -0.38 -9.81 8.66
N GLU A 92 -0.09 -9.01 9.69
CA GLU A 92 0.87 -9.33 10.77
C GLU A 92 2.23 -9.80 10.24
N SER A 93 2.64 -9.27 9.09
CA SER A 93 3.81 -9.74 8.35
C SER A 93 4.37 -8.66 7.43
N GLU A 94 5.56 -8.18 7.76
CA GLU A 94 6.35 -7.28 6.92
C GLU A 94 6.61 -7.88 5.54
N GLN A 95 6.93 -9.18 5.49
CA GLN A 95 7.22 -9.90 4.24
C GLN A 95 5.98 -10.03 3.36
N ALA A 96 4.80 -10.22 3.96
CA ALA A 96 3.56 -10.25 3.20
C ALA A 96 3.22 -8.88 2.62
N ALA A 97 3.36 -7.83 3.40
CA ALA A 97 3.19 -6.45 2.91
C ALA A 97 4.18 -6.14 1.78
N LYS A 98 5.46 -6.53 1.92
CA LYS A 98 6.48 -6.34 0.88
C LYS A 98 6.10 -7.03 -0.43
N ARG A 99 5.66 -8.29 -0.39
CA ARG A 99 5.26 -9.01 -1.62
C ARG A 99 4.15 -8.28 -2.37
N TRP A 100 3.12 -7.81 -1.66
CA TRP A 100 2.01 -7.09 -2.27
C TRP A 100 2.42 -5.71 -2.79
N GLY A 101 3.17 -4.95 -1.98
CA GLY A 101 3.69 -3.64 -2.37
C GLY A 101 4.61 -3.73 -3.59
N ASP A 102 5.60 -4.63 -3.59
CA ASP A 102 6.51 -4.79 -4.74
C ASP A 102 5.76 -5.22 -6.01
N ALA A 103 4.76 -6.10 -5.87
CA ALA A 103 3.94 -6.53 -7.01
C ALA A 103 3.11 -5.37 -7.57
N HIS A 104 2.67 -4.42 -6.75
CA HIS A 104 1.98 -3.21 -7.21
C HIS A 104 2.86 -2.38 -8.14
N GLU A 105 4.15 -2.26 -7.80
CA GLU A 105 5.11 -1.48 -8.58
C GLU A 105 5.61 -2.17 -9.87
N GLU A 106 5.10 -3.37 -10.19
CA GLU A 106 5.35 -4.06 -11.47
C GLU A 106 4.44 -3.53 -12.60
N ILE A 107 4.43 -2.21 -12.74
CA ILE A 107 3.69 -1.48 -13.78
C ILE A 107 4.56 -1.44 -15.06
N PRO A 108 4.05 -1.91 -16.21
CA PRO A 108 4.77 -1.83 -17.48
C PRO A 108 5.11 -0.39 -17.85
N ASN A 109 6.33 -0.15 -18.32
CA ASN A 109 6.83 1.18 -18.72
C ASN A 109 6.79 2.25 -17.60
N ASN A 110 6.76 1.84 -16.33
CA ASN A 110 6.86 2.77 -15.21
C ASN A 110 8.26 3.39 -15.17
N PRO A 111 8.43 4.72 -15.11
CA PRO A 111 9.73 5.35 -14.95
C PRO A 111 10.48 4.75 -13.76
N ALA A 112 11.77 4.47 -13.94
CA ALA A 112 12.60 3.83 -12.93
C ALA A 112 12.66 4.64 -11.63
N GLN A 113 12.66 5.97 -11.75
CA GLN A 113 12.64 6.88 -10.61
C GLN A 113 11.32 6.79 -9.84
N ARG A 114 10.16 6.78 -10.52
CA ARG A 114 8.86 6.56 -9.87
C ARG A 114 8.83 5.25 -9.09
N LYS A 115 9.18 4.14 -9.76
CA LYS A 115 9.27 2.83 -9.11
C LYS A 115 10.19 2.85 -7.87
N ALA A 116 11.34 3.50 -7.95
CA ALA A 116 12.27 3.61 -6.82
C ALA A 116 11.70 4.44 -5.66
N MET A 117 10.99 5.53 -5.96
CA MET A 117 10.29 6.35 -4.95
C MET A 117 9.24 5.51 -4.22
N ASP A 118 8.38 4.82 -4.98
CA ASP A 118 7.30 4.00 -4.43
C ASP A 118 7.85 2.86 -3.58
N LEU A 119 8.87 2.13 -4.08
CA LEU A 119 9.52 1.06 -3.32
C LEU A 119 10.18 1.57 -2.03
N SER A 120 10.79 2.76 -2.05
CA SER A 120 11.39 3.39 -0.86
C SER A 120 10.32 3.74 0.18
N ASN A 121 9.25 4.42 -0.24
CA ASN A 121 8.14 4.80 0.64
C ASN A 121 7.39 3.57 1.19
N ASN A 122 7.18 2.56 0.34
CA ASN A 122 6.64 1.25 0.73
C ASN A 122 7.50 0.64 1.85
N ALA A 123 8.82 0.58 1.67
CA ALA A 123 9.74 0.03 2.66
C ALA A 123 9.72 0.82 3.98
N LYS A 124 9.72 2.16 3.92
CA LYS A 124 9.65 3.01 5.10
C LYS A 124 8.37 2.77 5.90
N GLY A 125 7.22 2.71 5.23
CA GLY A 125 5.93 2.48 5.88
C GLY A 125 5.86 1.15 6.62
N ARG A 126 6.39 0.08 6.00
CA ARG A 126 6.50 -1.24 6.65
C ARG A 126 7.40 -1.18 7.89
N ALA A 127 8.58 -0.58 7.77
CA ALA A 127 9.56 -0.51 8.86
C ALA A 127 9.01 0.25 10.07
N ILE A 128 8.38 1.41 9.84
CA ILE A 128 7.75 2.22 10.89
C ILE A 128 6.73 1.38 11.66
N VAL A 129 5.77 0.74 11.00
CA VAL A 129 4.73 -0.02 11.69
C VAL A 129 5.27 -1.29 12.34
N TRP A 130 6.19 -2.00 11.68
CA TRP A 130 6.77 -3.23 12.23
C TRP A 130 7.53 -2.96 13.54
N SER A 131 8.24 -1.83 13.63
CA SER A 131 8.96 -1.42 14.85
C SER A 131 8.02 -1.17 16.06
N GLN A 132 6.76 -0.81 15.80
CA GLN A 132 5.78 -0.49 16.84
C GLN A 132 5.01 -1.72 17.35
N ARG A 133 5.33 -2.92 16.84
CA ARG A 133 4.65 -4.14 17.26
C ARG A 133 4.94 -4.44 18.73
N GLN A 134 3.90 -4.71 19.50
CA GLN A 134 4.03 -5.14 20.89
C GLN A 134 3.76 -6.63 20.97
N ARG A 135 4.64 -7.37 21.63
CA ARG A 135 4.47 -8.82 21.81
C ARG A 135 4.26 -9.11 23.29
N SER A 136 3.14 -9.73 23.62
CA SER A 136 2.80 -10.07 25.00
C SER A 136 2.24 -11.49 25.09
N GLY A 137 2.24 -12.04 26.30
CA GLY A 137 1.79 -13.41 26.57
C GLY A 137 2.94 -14.40 26.72
N PRO A 138 2.62 -15.62 27.21
CA PRO A 138 3.60 -16.66 27.46
C PRO A 138 4.21 -17.21 26.16
N TRP A 139 5.34 -17.93 26.25
CA TRP A 139 6.05 -18.42 25.07
C TRP A 139 5.20 -19.38 24.21
N TRP A 140 4.27 -20.13 24.80
CA TRP A 140 3.32 -20.99 24.10
C TRP A 140 2.15 -20.24 23.45
N TRP A 141 1.97 -18.95 23.77
CA TRP A 141 0.95 -18.10 23.18
C TRP A 141 1.37 -16.63 23.20
N ARG A 142 2.05 -16.21 22.14
CA ARG A 142 2.47 -14.81 21.97
C ARG A 142 1.46 -14.07 21.10
N LYS A 143 0.77 -13.10 21.68
CA LYS A 143 -0.04 -12.12 20.95
C LYS A 143 0.86 -11.03 20.41
N THR A 144 0.66 -10.67 19.14
CA THR A 144 1.26 -9.47 18.55
C THR A 144 0.17 -8.42 18.39
N ARG A 145 0.42 -7.20 18.87
CA ARG A 145 -0.47 -6.05 18.70
C ARG A 145 0.25 -5.02 17.84
N PHE A 146 -0.49 -4.42 16.92
CA PHE A 146 -0.02 -3.33 16.07
C PHE A 146 -0.76 -2.03 16.42
N PRO A 147 -0.23 -0.86 16.02
CA PRO A 147 -0.95 0.42 16.14
C PRO A 147 -2.31 0.40 15.43
N SER A 148 -3.23 1.26 15.87
CA SER A 148 -4.52 1.47 15.19
C SER A 148 -4.33 2.08 13.80
N GLU A 149 -5.37 2.02 12.96
CA GLU A 149 -5.32 2.64 11.63
C GLU A 149 -5.01 4.14 11.66
N SER A 150 -5.63 4.88 12.59
CA SER A 150 -5.34 6.31 12.79
C SER A 150 -3.87 6.54 13.19
N GLN A 151 -3.35 5.75 14.13
CA GLN A 151 -1.95 5.83 14.53
C GLN A 151 -0.99 5.50 13.38
N ILE A 152 -1.35 4.55 12.50
CA ILE A 152 -0.56 4.25 11.30
C ILE A 152 -0.54 5.48 10.37
N ALA A 153 -1.70 6.04 10.05
CA ALA A 153 -1.82 7.20 9.17
C ALA A 153 -1.10 8.45 9.73
N ASP A 154 -1.24 8.71 11.03
CA ASP A 154 -0.57 9.82 11.72
C ASP A 154 0.95 9.65 11.74
N ARG A 155 1.44 8.42 11.88
CA ARG A 155 2.88 8.15 11.78
C ARG A 155 3.43 8.35 10.38
N MET A 156 2.67 8.02 9.34
CA MET A 156 3.08 8.35 7.97
C MET A 156 3.05 9.85 7.71
N GLN A 157 2.11 10.57 8.32
CA GLN A 157 2.13 12.02 8.31
C GLN A 157 3.37 12.58 9.01
N GLN A 158 3.76 12.03 10.16
CA GLN A 158 4.99 12.41 10.85
C GLN A 158 6.22 12.13 9.97
N ALA A 159 6.28 10.98 9.30
CA ALA A 159 7.36 10.66 8.38
C ALA A 159 7.44 11.64 7.19
N VAL A 160 6.29 12.08 6.65
CA VAL A 160 6.24 13.18 5.68
C VAL A 160 6.82 14.46 6.29
N ASN A 161 6.32 14.88 7.45
CA ASN A 161 6.72 16.14 8.09
C ASN A 161 8.21 16.19 8.48
N ASN A 162 8.79 15.02 8.75
CA ASN A 162 10.20 14.84 9.09
C ASN A 162 11.11 14.72 7.85
N GLY A 163 10.56 14.69 6.63
CA GLY A 163 11.32 14.45 5.40
C GLY A 163 11.88 13.04 5.27
N GLU A 164 11.27 12.05 5.92
CA GLU A 164 11.70 10.65 5.86
C GLU A 164 11.15 9.91 4.63
N LEU A 165 10.10 10.45 4.01
CA LEU A 165 9.56 9.95 2.75
C LEU A 165 10.17 10.69 1.57
N VAL A 166 10.05 10.08 0.39
CA VAL A 166 10.65 10.55 -0.85
C VAL A 166 9.56 10.93 -1.85
N MET A 167 9.77 12.02 -2.58
CA MET A 167 8.99 12.46 -3.73
C MET A 167 9.92 12.72 -4.92
N ILE A 168 9.37 12.95 -6.11
CA ILE A 168 10.16 13.40 -7.26
C ILE A 168 10.05 14.93 -7.36
N GLU A 169 11.19 15.61 -7.43
CA GLU A 169 11.25 17.08 -7.55
C GLU A 169 10.62 17.56 -8.87
N GLU A 170 9.85 18.66 -8.81
CA GLU A 170 9.41 19.34 -10.03
C GLU A 170 10.60 20.10 -10.63
N VAL A 171 10.86 19.91 -11.93
CA VAL A 171 11.87 20.71 -12.65
C VAL A 171 11.14 21.67 -13.58
N ASN A 172 11.34 22.98 -13.41
CA ASN A 172 10.72 24.02 -14.25
C ASN A 172 9.17 23.97 -14.31
N GLY A 173 8.50 23.64 -13.20
CA GLY A 173 7.04 23.51 -13.16
C GLY A 173 6.49 22.31 -13.93
N GLN A 174 7.35 21.42 -14.42
CA GLN A 174 6.99 20.13 -14.98
C GLN A 174 7.52 19.01 -14.09
N ARG A 175 6.61 18.21 -13.52
CA ARG A 175 6.94 16.90 -12.95
C ARG A 175 7.11 15.92 -14.10
N ASP A 176 8.22 15.98 -14.82
CA ASP A 176 8.64 14.84 -15.63
C ASP A 176 9.28 13.81 -14.71
N PRO A 177 8.62 12.66 -14.42
CA PRO A 177 9.16 11.64 -13.54
C PRO A 177 10.33 10.86 -14.15
N GLN A 178 10.74 11.20 -15.38
CA GLN A 178 11.98 10.74 -15.99
C GLN A 178 13.16 11.70 -15.76
N ALA A 179 12.90 12.98 -15.49
CA ALA A 179 13.92 14.03 -15.37
C ALA A 179 14.11 14.54 -13.93
N GLY A 180 13.14 14.33 -13.04
CA GLY A 180 13.23 14.77 -11.64
C GLY A 180 14.10 13.84 -10.79
N ARG A 181 14.73 14.38 -9.73
CA ARG A 181 15.46 13.56 -8.74
C ARG A 181 14.57 13.25 -7.53
N HIS A 182 14.88 12.15 -6.86
CA HIS A 182 14.32 11.84 -5.54
C HIS A 182 14.73 12.88 -4.52
N VAL A 183 13.75 13.48 -3.84
CA VAL A 183 13.98 14.43 -2.76
C VAL A 183 13.17 14.07 -1.51
N PRO A 184 13.71 14.35 -0.30
CA PRO A 184 12.94 14.30 0.92
C PRO A 184 11.63 15.10 0.81
N THR A 185 10.55 14.57 1.38
CA THR A 185 9.29 15.31 1.46
C THR A 185 9.49 16.57 2.30
N GLN A 186 9.44 17.75 1.69
CA GLN A 186 9.60 19.01 2.42
C GLN A 186 8.32 19.38 3.19
N ARG A 187 8.43 20.29 4.15
CA ARG A 187 7.26 20.87 4.83
C ARG A 187 6.44 21.70 3.82
N PRO A 188 5.11 21.58 3.79
CA PRO A 188 4.28 22.62 3.20
C PRO A 188 4.44 23.96 3.94
#